data_AF-A0A960WZL9-F1
#
_entry.id   AF-A0A960WZL9-F1
#
_cell.length_a   1.000
_cell.length_b   1.000
_cell.length_c   1.000
_cell.angle_alpha   90.00
_cell.angle_beta   90.00
_cell.angle_gamma   90.00
#
_symmetry.space_group_name_H-M   'P 1'
#
loop_
_entity.id
_entity.type
_entity.pdbx_description
1 polymer ?
#
loop_
_entity_poly.entity_id
_entity_poly.type
_entity_poly.pdbx_seq_one_letter_code
_entity_poly.pdbx_strand_id
1 'polypeptide(L)'
;ERFSGFIRQLRDKKDAQDRPLLDTTIVMLGTGMGDASRHSNQNLPTLVAGGGFQHGRHLAIDRDASGAPLLGDLYITLMQRLGMDAESFSNASRNMNQLFS
;
A
#
# COMPACT_ATOMS: atom_id res chain seq x y z
N GLU A 1 5.87 5.54 -17.41
CA GLU A 1 7.35 5.59 -17.46
C GLU A 1 8.07 5.65 -16.12
N ARG A 2 8.06 6.77 -15.37
CA ARG A 2 8.96 6.94 -14.20
C ARG A 2 8.78 5.91 -13.08
N PHE A 3 7.55 5.65 -12.65
CA PHE A 3 7.29 4.67 -11.58
C PHE A 3 7.66 3.25 -11.99
N SER A 4 7.28 2.82 -13.20
CA SER A 4 7.69 1.50 -13.72
C SER A 4 9.22 1.37 -13.77
N GLY A 5 9.94 2.39 -14.23
CA GLY A 5 11.40 2.42 -14.22
C GLY A 5 11.99 2.27 -12.81
N PHE A 6 11.42 2.95 -11.81
CA PHE A 6 11.82 2.81 -10.41
C PHE A 6 11.61 1.37 -9.89
N ILE A 7 10.43 0.79 -10.14
CA ILE A 7 10.15 -0.60 -9.75
C ILE A 7 11.09 -1.59 -10.44
N ARG A 8 11.41 -1.38 -11.72
CA ARG A 8 12.41 -2.21 -12.43
C ARG A 8 13.77 -2.13 -11.75
N GLN A 9 14.25 -0.94 -11.38
CA GLN A 9 15.52 -0.78 -10.68
C GLN A 9 15.56 -1.53 -9.35
N LEU A 10 14.46 -1.52 -8.58
CA LEU A 10 14.38 -2.28 -7.33
C LEU A 10 14.36 -3.79 -7.54
N ARG A 11 13.75 -4.26 -8.64
CA ARG A 11 13.76 -5.68 -8.98
C ARG A 11 15.15 -6.15 -9.45
N ASP A 12 15.85 -5.32 -10.23
CA ASP A 12 17.09 -5.73 -10.87
C ASP A 12 18.31 -5.57 -9.94
N LYS A 13 18.25 -4.65 -8.96
CA LYS A 13 19.28 -4.48 -7.92
C LYS A 13 19.04 -5.44 -6.76
N LYS A 14 20.12 -5.87 -6.10
CA LYS A 14 20.08 -6.86 -5.03
C LYS A 14 20.59 -6.33 -3.69
N ASP A 15 20.11 -6.91 -2.60
CA ASP A 15 20.61 -6.70 -1.24
C ASP A 15 21.92 -7.49 -0.98
N ALA A 16 22.46 -7.36 0.24
CA ALA A 16 23.67 -8.08 0.65
C ALA A 16 23.51 -9.60 0.71
N GLN A 17 22.28 -10.11 0.65
CA GLN A 17 21.93 -11.53 0.62
C GLN A 17 21.57 -12.01 -0.80
N ASP A 18 21.90 -11.22 -1.84
CA ASP A 18 21.66 -11.52 -3.26
C ASP A 18 20.16 -11.61 -3.64
N ARG A 19 19.26 -11.02 -2.84
CA ARG A 19 17.81 -10.96 -3.15
C ARG A 19 17.45 -9.63 -3.83
N PRO A 20 16.51 -9.62 -4.79
CA PRO A 20 15.96 -8.36 -5.32
C PRO A 20 15.55 -7.39 -4.22
N LEU A 21 15.94 -6.11 -4.31
CA LEU A 21 15.54 -5.09 -3.33
C LEU A 21 14.02 -4.93 -3.25
N LEU A 22 13.31 -5.18 -4.36
CA LEU A 22 11.86 -5.13 -4.41
C LEU A 22 11.21 -6.15 -3.45
N ASP A 23 11.83 -7.30 -3.22
CA ASP A 23 11.25 -8.35 -2.37
C ASP A 23 11.31 -7.98 -0.88
N THR A 24 12.26 -7.12 -0.50
CA THR A 24 12.49 -6.69 0.88
C THR A 24 12.06 -5.24 1.17
N THR A 25 11.51 -4.55 0.16
CA THR A 25 11.08 -3.15 0.27
C THR A 25 9.61 -3.01 -0.09
N ILE A 26 8.81 -2.42 0.81
CA ILE A 26 7.45 -2.00 0.50
C ILE A 26 7.50 -0.62 -0.17
N VAL A 27 6.91 -0.51 -1.35
CA VAL A 27 6.71 0.78 -2.05
C VAL A 27 5.23 1.08 -2.08
N MET A 28 4.84 2.20 -1.46
CA MET A 28 3.49 2.75 -1.58
C MET A 28 3.52 4.04 -2.39
N LEU A 29 2.72 4.08 -3.45
CA LEU A 29 2.49 5.29 -4.26
C LEU A 29 1.02 5.66 -4.15
N GLY A 30 0.75 6.89 -3.71
CA GLY A 30 -0.61 7.42 -3.63
C GLY A 30 -0.59 8.95 -3.64
N THR A 31 -1.76 9.54 -3.39
CA THR A 31 -1.92 10.98 -3.20
C THR A 31 -2.59 11.25 -1.86
N GLY A 32 -2.20 12.34 -1.20
CA GLY A 32 -2.86 12.80 0.02
C GLY A 32 -4.23 13.45 -0.22
N MET A 33 -4.55 13.79 -1.48
CA MET A 33 -5.79 14.49 -1.84
C MET A 33 -6.23 14.09 -3.26
N GLY A 34 -7.52 13.80 -3.43
CA GLY A 34 -8.11 13.36 -4.71
C GLY A 34 -8.62 14.53 -5.54
N ASP A 35 -9.17 15.56 -4.88
CA ASP A 35 -9.59 16.81 -5.50
C ASP A 35 -9.13 17.98 -4.60
N ALA A 36 -8.11 18.70 -5.06
CA ALA A 36 -7.54 19.83 -4.33
C ALA A 36 -8.48 21.03 -4.25
N SER A 37 -9.29 21.27 -5.29
CA SER A 37 -10.24 22.38 -5.32
C SER A 37 -11.35 22.21 -4.29
N ARG A 38 -11.73 20.97 -4.00
CA ARG A 38 -12.72 20.63 -2.96
C ARG A 38 -12.11 20.27 -1.61
N HIS A 39 -10.79 20.31 -1.48
CA HIS A 39 -10.08 19.75 -0.32
C HIS A 39 -10.52 18.32 0.04
N SER A 40 -10.84 17.51 -0.98
CA SER A 40 -11.39 16.18 -0.81
C SER A 40 -10.29 15.14 -0.79
N ASN A 41 -10.29 14.31 0.25
CA ASN A 41 -9.45 13.12 0.37
C ASN A 41 -10.18 11.84 -0.08
N GLN A 42 -11.21 11.98 -0.91
CA GLN A 42 -11.92 10.84 -1.48
C GLN A 42 -11.24 10.34 -2.75
N ASN A 43 -11.50 9.08 -3.12
CA ASN A 43 -10.96 8.42 -4.30
C ASN A 43 -9.46 8.66 -4.47
N LEU A 44 -8.66 8.03 -3.60
CA LEU A 44 -7.19 8.14 -3.60
C LEU A 44 -6.61 6.86 -4.22
N PRO A 45 -6.39 6.79 -5.56
CA PRO A 45 -5.71 5.66 -6.16
C PRO A 45 -4.38 5.42 -5.45
N THR A 46 -4.24 4.21 -4.91
CA THR A 46 -3.06 3.82 -4.13
C THR A 46 -2.52 2.51 -4.71
N LEU A 47 -1.23 2.50 -5.01
CA LEU A 47 -0.49 1.34 -5.47
C LEU A 47 0.46 0.88 -4.37
N VAL A 48 0.50 -0.43 -4.15
CA VAL A 48 1.48 -1.09 -3.29
C VAL A 48 2.27 -2.07 -4.15
N ALA A 49 3.60 -2.05 -4.03
CA ALA A 49 4.52 -2.94 -4.73
C ALA A 49 5.61 -3.43 -3.78
N GLY A 50 6.21 -4.58 -4.09
CA GLY A 50 7.31 -5.16 -3.32
C GLY A 50 6.89 -5.75 -1.97
N GLY A 51 7.84 -5.92 -1.05
CA GLY A 51 7.60 -6.40 0.32
C GLY A 51 7.11 -7.85 0.43
N GLY A 52 7.25 -8.62 -0.65
CA GLY A 52 6.86 -10.02 -0.72
C GLY A 52 5.34 -10.28 -0.60
N PHE A 53 4.49 -9.31 -0.96
CA PHE A 53 3.04 -9.50 -1.01
C PHE A 53 2.60 -10.27 -2.26
N GLN A 54 1.39 -10.85 -2.24
CA GLN A 54 0.73 -11.36 -3.43
C GLN A 54 0.18 -10.20 -4.29
N HIS A 55 1.00 -9.76 -5.26
CA HIS A 55 0.68 -8.66 -6.17
C HIS A 55 -0.22 -9.09 -7.34
N GLY A 56 -0.62 -8.11 -8.17
CA GLY A 56 -1.37 -8.35 -9.41
C GLY A 56 -2.89 -8.24 -9.28
N ARG A 57 -3.40 -7.68 -8.19
CA ARG A 57 -4.83 -7.46 -7.95
C ARG A 57 -5.20 -5.99 -7.98
N HIS A 58 -6.38 -5.68 -8.50
CA HIS A 58 -7.03 -4.38 -8.37
C HIS A 58 -8.18 -4.52 -7.39
N LEU A 59 -8.11 -3.79 -6.27
CA LEU A 59 -9.15 -3.76 -5.25
C LEU A 59 -10.02 -2.53 -5.44
N ALA A 60 -11.15 -2.69 -6.14
CA ALA A 60 -12.14 -1.64 -6.26
C ALA A 60 -13.00 -1.61 -4.99
N ILE A 61 -12.83 -0.57 -4.17
CA ILE A 61 -13.56 -0.40 -2.91
C ILE A 61 -14.79 0.47 -3.16
N ASP A 62 -15.97 -0.10 -2.93
CA ASP A 62 -17.20 0.68 -2.77
C ASP A 62 -17.16 1.41 -1.42
N ARG A 63 -17.22 2.74 -1.45
CA ARG A 63 -17.09 3.58 -0.26
C ARG A 63 -18.38 3.67 0.55
N ASP A 64 -19.52 3.43 -0.09
CA ASP A 64 -20.82 3.53 0.55
C ASP A 64 -21.23 2.18 1.19
N ALA A 65 -20.51 1.11 0.87
CA ALA A 65 -20.67 -0.18 1.50
C ALA A 65 -20.37 -0.12 3.00
N SER A 66 -21.23 -0.76 3.79
CA SER A 66 -21.01 -0.91 5.23
C SER A 66 -19.69 -1.62 5.48
N GLY A 67 -18.83 -1.01 6.28
CA GLY A 67 -17.51 -1.56 6.59
C GLY A 67 -16.50 -1.44 5.45
N ALA A 68 -16.69 -0.55 4.46
CA ALA A 68 -15.67 -0.23 3.48
C ALA A 68 -14.31 0.06 4.16
N PRO A 69 -13.19 -0.53 3.70
CA PRO A 69 -11.88 -0.25 4.26
C PRO A 69 -11.48 1.21 4.06
N LEU A 70 -10.85 1.77 5.09
CA LEU A 70 -10.23 3.08 5.05
C LEU A 70 -8.80 2.97 4.50
N LEU A 71 -8.25 4.07 3.97
CA LEU A 71 -6.83 4.10 3.62
C LEU A 71 -5.93 3.84 4.85
N GLY A 72 -6.39 4.21 6.05
CA GLY A 72 -5.72 3.86 7.30
C GLY A 72 -5.67 2.35 7.58
N ASP A 73 -6.67 1.57 7.15
CA ASP A 73 -6.67 0.11 7.29
C ASP A 73 -5.53 -0.51 6.44
N LEU A 74 -5.25 0.08 5.26
CA LEU A 74 -4.07 -0.27 4.48
C LEU A 74 -2.77 0.09 5.21
N TYR A 75 -2.69 1.26 5.84
CA TYR A 75 -1.47 1.68 6.54
C TYR A 75 -1.15 0.75 7.72
N ILE A 76 -2.17 0.33 8.48
CA ILE A 76 -2.04 -0.66 9.54
C ILE A 76 -1.48 -1.97 8.96
N THR A 77 -2.03 -2.43 7.84
CA THR A 77 -1.54 -3.64 7.13
C THR A 77 -0.05 -3.55 6.77
N LEU A 78 0.38 -2.40 6.23
CA LEU A 78 1.78 -2.19 5.87
C LEU A 78 2.69 -2.12 7.11
N MET A 79 2.24 -1.47 8.17
CA MET A 79 3.00 -1.40 9.43
C MET A 79 3.17 -2.78 10.07
N GLN A 80 2.10 -3.59 10.09
CA GLN A 80 2.14 -4.96 10.59
C GLN A 80 3.04 -5.85 9.74
N ARG A 81 3.06 -5.67 8.40
CA ARG A 81 4.01 -6.37 7.53
C ARG A 81 5.48 -6.03 7.86
N LEU A 82 5.74 -4.81 8.32
CA LEU A 82 7.06 -4.37 8.77
C LEU A 82 7.40 -4.83 10.20
N GLY A 83 6.53 -5.62 10.83
CA GLY A 83 6.74 -6.15 12.18
C GLY A 83 6.33 -5.20 13.31
N MET A 84 5.56 -4.14 13.01
CA MET A 84 5.04 -3.23 14.03
C MET A 84 3.69 -3.72 14.56
N ASP A 85 3.49 -3.65 15.87
CA ASP A 85 2.21 -3.94 16.52
C ASP A 85 1.29 -2.71 16.49
N ALA A 86 0.79 -2.38 15.29
CA ALA A 86 -0.12 -1.26 15.09
C ALA A 86 -1.58 -1.74 15.18
N GLU A 87 -2.33 -1.23 16.15
CA GLU A 87 -3.76 -1.53 16.31
C GLU A 87 -4.68 -0.48 15.67
N SER A 88 -4.18 0.75 15.49
CA SER A 88 -4.95 1.86 14.89
C SER A 88 -4.07 2.87 14.17
N PHE A 89 -4.67 3.62 13.26
CA PHE A 89 -4.05 4.74 12.56
C PHE A 89 -5.12 5.74 12.13
N SER A 90 -5.01 7.00 12.60
CA SER A 90 -6.05 8.01 12.38
C SER A 90 -7.42 7.52 12.86
N ASN A 91 -8.43 7.47 11.99
CA ASN A 91 -9.77 6.95 12.28
C ASN A 91 -9.94 5.45 11.94
N ALA A 92 -8.88 4.75 11.56
CA ALA A 92 -8.88 3.33 11.22
C ALA A 92 -8.39 2.48 12.39
N SER A 93 -9.00 1.30 12.55
CA SER A 93 -8.66 0.32 13.59
C SER A 93 -8.77 -1.13 13.10
N ARG A 94 -8.81 -1.34 11.78
CA ARG A 94 -8.80 -2.67 11.15
C ARG A 94 -7.55 -2.81 10.29
N ASN A 95 -7.37 -3.99 9.71
CA ASN A 95 -6.35 -4.24 8.70
C ASN A 95 -6.94 -5.00 7.51
N MET A 96 -6.13 -5.14 6.48
CA MET A 96 -6.43 -5.80 5.22
C MET A 96 -5.54 -7.02 5.01
N ASN A 97 -4.93 -7.60 6.05
CA ASN A 97 -3.90 -8.65 5.92
C ASN A 97 -4.35 -9.83 5.05
N GLN A 98 -5.62 -10.24 5.17
CA GLN A 98 -6.26 -11.28 4.36
C GLN A 98 -6.27 -10.99 2.85
N LEU A 99 -6.02 -9.74 2.45
CA LEU A 99 -5.93 -9.30 1.06
C LEU A 99 -4.48 -9.14 0.57
N PHE A 100 -3.49 -9.43 1.41
CA PHE A 100 -2.06 -9.30 1.08
C PHE A 100 -1.23 -10.56 1.34
N SER A 101 -1.81 -11.55 2.03
CA SER A 101 -1.29 -12.90 2.27
C SER A 101 -1.26 -13.76 1.01
#